data_AF-A0A820BKK6-F1
#
_entry.id   AF-A0A820BKK6-F1
#
_cell.length_a   1.000
_cell.length_b   1.000
_cell.length_c   1.000
_cell.angle_alpha   90.00
_cell.angle_beta   90.00
_cell.angle_gamma   90.00
#
_symmetry.space_group_name_H-M   'P 1'
#
loop_
_entity.id
_entity.type
_entity.pdbx_description
1 polymer ?
#
loop_
_entity_poly.entity_id
_entity_poly.type
_entity_poly.pdbx_seq_one_letter_code
_entity_poly.pdbx_strand_id
1 'polypeptide(L)'
;MSSLKNYFINLNIFESSTDSTTTDEEKEYQRRLNIIATRIFFIVFIIVLVGLTIIMKTRNRNILITIENPSEDQYINLPFDAHCPCSRISLSYGEFISIQTRFHQICSSDFISDRWIKTINFGLNTTYFSAYDFRTEGSAIFQ
;
A
#
# COMPACT_ATOMS: atom_id res chain seq x y z
N MET A 1 9.16 -44.69 -32.02
CA MET A 1 9.49 -44.33 -30.62
C MET A 1 10.87 -44.80 -30.16
N SER A 2 11.40 -45.94 -30.65
CA SER A 2 12.73 -46.47 -30.26
C SER A 2 13.92 -45.57 -30.65
N SER A 3 13.95 -45.01 -31.87
CA SER A 3 15.10 -44.19 -32.32
C SER A 3 15.22 -42.85 -31.57
N LEU A 4 14.09 -42.21 -31.26
CA LEU A 4 14.07 -40.93 -30.53
C LEU A 4 14.64 -41.09 -29.10
N LYS A 5 14.27 -42.18 -28.43
CA LYS A 5 14.79 -42.51 -27.09
C LYS A 5 16.30 -42.74 -27.14
N ASN A 6 16.80 -43.48 -28.13
CA ASN A 6 18.23 -43.70 -28.30
C ASN A 6 19.00 -42.42 -28.63
N TYR A 7 18.39 -41.48 -29.36
CA TYR A 7 18.97 -40.17 -29.62
C TYR A 7 19.19 -39.38 -28.32
N PHE A 8 18.16 -39.30 -27.45
CA PHE A 8 18.29 -38.62 -26.16
C PHE A 8 19.27 -39.33 -25.20
N ILE A 9 19.35 -40.66 -25.23
CA ILE A 9 20.28 -41.43 -24.38
C ILE A 9 21.75 -41.14 -24.72
N ASN A 10 22.04 -40.97 -26.01
CA ASN A 10 23.38 -40.75 -26.54
C ASN A 10 23.70 -39.28 -26.83
N LEU A 11 22.83 -38.37 -26.36
CA LEU A 11 23.01 -36.95 -26.59
C LEU A 11 24.28 -36.48 -25.86
N ASN A 12 25.15 -35.80 -26.59
CA ASN A 12 26.33 -35.15 -26.07
C ASN A 12 26.42 -33.75 -26.68
N ILE A 13 26.39 -32.72 -25.85
CA ILE A 13 26.47 -31.32 -26.29
C ILE A 13 27.92 -30.85 -26.41
N PHE A 14 28.85 -31.48 -25.68
CA PHE A 14 30.24 -31.08 -25.66
C PHE A 14 30.97 -31.67 -26.87
N GLU A 15 31.71 -30.82 -27.57
CA GLU A 15 32.52 -31.19 -28.72
C GLU A 15 33.56 -32.25 -28.31
N SER A 16 33.69 -33.32 -29.10
CA SER A 16 34.75 -34.30 -28.88
C SER A 16 36.05 -33.76 -29.44
N SER A 17 37.16 -33.91 -28.70
CA SER A 17 38.49 -33.53 -29.18
C SER A 17 38.85 -34.33 -30.45
N THR A 18 39.02 -33.65 -31.57
CA THR A 18 39.48 -34.21 -32.85
C THR A 18 41.00 -34.41 -32.90
N ASP A 19 41.64 -34.50 -31.73
CA ASP A 19 43.09 -34.60 -31.65
C ASP A 19 43.54 -36.00 -32.08
N SER A 20 44.32 -36.07 -33.14
CA SER A 20 44.86 -37.31 -33.70
C SER A 20 45.90 -37.97 -32.79
N THR A 21 46.35 -37.29 -31.73
CA THR A 21 47.34 -37.80 -30.77
C THR A 21 46.74 -38.57 -29.59
N THR A 22 45.42 -38.49 -29.38
CA THR A 22 44.74 -39.19 -28.27
C THR A 22 44.35 -40.62 -28.64
N THR A 23 44.59 -41.54 -27.69
CA THR A 23 44.27 -42.97 -27.85
C THR A 23 42.75 -43.20 -27.87
N ASP A 24 42.31 -44.31 -28.47
CA ASP A 24 40.88 -44.64 -28.58
C ASP A 24 40.21 -44.80 -27.20
N GLU A 25 40.96 -45.28 -26.20
CA GLU A 25 40.48 -45.42 -24.82
C GLU A 25 40.21 -44.06 -24.16
N GLU A 26 41.10 -43.09 -24.35
CA GLU A 26 40.93 -41.72 -23.85
C GLU A 26 39.72 -41.04 -24.49
N LYS A 27 39.52 -41.24 -25.80
CA LYS A 27 38.36 -40.69 -26.52
C LYS A 27 37.06 -41.26 -26.00
N GLU A 28 36.99 -42.56 -25.73
CA GLU A 28 35.78 -43.15 -25.16
C GLU A 28 35.52 -42.70 -23.72
N TYR A 29 36.57 -42.57 -22.90
CA TYR A 29 36.45 -42.01 -21.55
C TYR A 29 35.90 -40.58 -21.58
N GLN A 30 36.47 -39.71 -22.41
CA GLN A 30 36.00 -38.33 -22.59
C GLN A 30 34.54 -38.28 -23.07
N ARG A 31 34.15 -39.15 -24.01
CA ARG A 31 32.76 -39.26 -24.47
C ARG A 31 31.80 -39.58 -23.32
N ARG A 32 32.15 -40.51 -22.44
CA ARG A 32 31.31 -40.88 -21.29
C ARG A 32 31.17 -39.72 -20.30
N LEU A 33 32.26 -39.01 -20.01
CA LEU A 33 32.22 -37.81 -19.17
C LEU A 33 31.34 -36.72 -19.77
N ASN A 34 31.46 -36.46 -21.07
CA ASN A 34 30.69 -35.44 -21.77
C ASN A 34 29.18 -35.75 -21.78
N ILE A 35 28.80 -37.02 -21.90
CA ILE A 35 27.39 -37.45 -21.77
C ILE A 35 26.87 -37.18 -20.34
N ILE A 36 27.67 -37.48 -19.31
CA ILE A 36 27.29 -37.22 -17.91
C ILE A 36 27.17 -35.71 -17.66
N ALA A 37 28.15 -34.92 -18.12
CA ALA A 37 28.13 -33.47 -18.03
C ALA A 37 26.89 -32.89 -18.73
N THR A 38 26.50 -33.44 -19.89
CA THR A 38 25.31 -33.02 -20.63
C THR A 38 24.04 -33.25 -19.81
N ARG A 39 23.93 -34.39 -19.11
CA ARG A 39 22.80 -34.68 -18.22
C ARG A 39 22.74 -33.72 -17.04
N ILE A 40 23.87 -33.46 -16.40
CA ILE A 40 23.97 -32.50 -15.29
C ILE A 40 23.58 -31.11 -15.76
N PHE A 41 24.08 -30.67 -16.93
CA PHE A 41 23.75 -29.37 -17.51
C PHE A 41 22.24 -29.20 -17.67
N PHE A 42 21.54 -30.17 -18.28
CA PHE A 42 20.09 -30.07 -18.44
C PHE A 42 19.35 -30.07 -17.11
N ILE A 43 19.75 -30.88 -16.14
CA ILE A 43 19.14 -30.91 -14.81
C ILE A 43 19.27 -29.53 -14.17
N VAL A 44 20.47 -28.96 -14.15
CA VAL A 44 20.73 -27.63 -13.58
C VAL A 44 19.97 -26.55 -14.35
N PHE A 45 19.98 -26.61 -15.68
CA PHE A 45 19.26 -25.65 -16.53
C PHE A 45 17.76 -25.65 -16.24
N ILE A 46 17.15 -26.84 -16.13
CA ILE A 46 15.73 -26.98 -15.76
C ILE A 46 15.49 -26.42 -14.35
N ILE A 47 16.35 -26.73 -13.37
CA ILE A 47 16.22 -26.19 -12.01
C ILE A 47 16.25 -24.65 -12.02
N VAL A 48 17.19 -24.05 -12.77
CA VAL A 48 17.28 -22.59 -12.90
C VAL A 48 16.03 -22.02 -13.54
N LEU A 49 15.54 -22.60 -14.65
CA LEU A 49 14.31 -22.14 -15.30
C LEU A 49 13.10 -22.23 -14.37
N VAL A 50 12.94 -23.35 -13.65
CA VAL A 50 11.87 -23.53 -12.66
C VAL A 50 11.99 -22.48 -11.56
N GLY A 51 13.19 -22.27 -11.00
CA GLY A 51 13.45 -21.24 -9.99
C GLY A 51 13.04 -19.85 -10.47
N LEU A 52 13.42 -19.46 -11.69
CA LEU A 52 13.05 -18.19 -12.29
C LEU A 52 11.53 -18.05 -12.46
N THR A 53 10.85 -19.11 -12.92
CA THR A 53 9.38 -19.07 -13.07
C THR A 53 8.66 -18.89 -11.73
N ILE A 54 9.14 -19.54 -10.67
CA ILE A 54 8.61 -19.38 -9.32
C ILE A 54 8.80 -17.94 -8.86
N ILE A 55 10.01 -17.39 -8.96
CA ILE A 55 10.29 -16.00 -8.55
C ILE A 55 9.37 -15.01 -9.29
N MET A 56 9.21 -15.18 -10.61
CA MET A 56 8.34 -14.32 -11.42
C MET A 56 6.86 -14.42 -11.02
N LYS A 57 6.40 -15.61 -10.66
CA LYS A 57 5.02 -15.85 -10.20
C LYS A 57 4.77 -15.31 -8.78
N THR A 58 5.76 -15.43 -7.89
CA THR A 58 5.68 -14.98 -6.49
C THR A 58 5.86 -13.47 -6.35
N ARG A 59 6.20 -12.75 -7.42
CA ARG A 59 6.28 -11.30 -7.40
C ARG A 59 4.88 -10.71 -7.20
N ASN A 60 4.62 -10.22 -5.99
CA ASN A 60 3.41 -9.45 -5.69
C ASN A 60 3.31 -8.25 -6.65
N ARG A 61 2.15 -8.09 -7.27
CA ARG A 61 1.83 -6.90 -8.05
C ARG A 61 1.03 -5.95 -7.17
N ASN A 62 1.51 -4.73 -7.04
CA ASN A 62 0.73 -3.67 -6.43
C ASN A 62 -0.41 -3.35 -7.41
N ILE A 63 -1.65 -3.54 -6.93
CA ILE A 63 -2.84 -3.09 -7.64
C ILE A 63 -3.29 -1.78 -7.02
N LEU A 64 -3.60 -0.80 -7.87
CA LEU A 64 -4.15 0.47 -7.42
C LEU A 64 -5.67 0.33 -7.47
N ILE A 65 -6.31 0.41 -6.30
CA ILE A 65 -7.77 0.35 -6.16
C ILE A 65 -8.24 1.77 -5.87
N THR A 66 -9.11 2.28 -6.74
CA THR A 66 -9.75 3.59 -6.56
C THR A 66 -11.16 3.37 -6.04
N ILE A 67 -11.47 3.99 -4.90
CA ILE A 67 -12.81 3.97 -4.30
C ILE A 67 -13.37 5.39 -4.40
N GLU A 68 -14.41 5.57 -5.21
CA GLU A 68 -15.11 6.85 -5.29
C GLU A 68 -16.14 6.96 -4.17
N ASN A 69 -16.13 8.08 -3.44
CA ASN A 69 -17.07 8.38 -2.36
C ASN A 69 -17.17 7.24 -1.31
N PRO A 70 -16.07 6.91 -0.61
CA PRO A 70 -16.08 5.84 0.40
C PRO A 70 -17.09 6.13 1.51
N SER A 71 -17.73 5.09 2.04
CA SER A 71 -18.48 5.21 3.30
C SER A 71 -17.53 5.49 4.48
N GLU A 72 -18.07 5.95 5.60
CA GLU A 72 -17.28 6.18 6.82
C GLU A 72 -16.54 4.91 7.26
N ASP A 73 -17.22 3.77 7.27
CA ASP A 73 -16.60 2.48 7.60
C ASP A 73 -15.48 2.10 6.63
N GLN A 74 -15.65 2.38 5.33
CA GLN A 74 -14.60 2.13 4.34
C GLN A 74 -13.40 3.04 4.60
N TYR A 75 -13.65 4.34 4.86
CA TYR A 75 -12.63 5.35 5.16
C TYR A 75 -11.76 4.95 6.36
N ILE A 76 -12.39 4.52 7.46
CA ILE A 76 -11.69 4.11 8.68
C ILE A 76 -10.76 2.91 8.43
N ASN A 77 -11.11 2.05 7.46
CA ASN A 77 -10.35 0.86 7.12
C ASN A 77 -9.30 1.09 6.01
N LEU A 78 -9.11 2.32 5.51
CA LEU A 78 -8.04 2.57 4.54
C LEU A 78 -6.64 2.47 5.17
N PRO A 79 -5.64 1.99 4.40
CA PRO A 79 -4.23 2.04 4.81
C PRO A 79 -3.75 3.47 5.12
N PHE A 80 -2.76 3.59 6.00
CA PHE A 80 -2.18 4.90 6.36
C PHE A 80 -1.53 5.62 5.18
N ASP A 81 -1.04 4.89 4.17
CA ASP A 81 -0.45 5.40 2.95
C ASP A 81 -1.46 5.67 1.83
N ALA A 82 -2.76 5.56 2.12
CA ALA A 82 -3.81 5.88 1.15
C ALA A 82 -3.74 7.36 0.74
N HIS A 83 -3.72 7.60 -0.57
CA HIS A 83 -3.75 8.94 -1.12
C HIS A 83 -5.20 9.37 -1.38
N CYS A 84 -5.64 10.42 -0.69
CA CYS A 84 -6.98 11.00 -0.84
C CYS A 84 -6.87 12.38 -1.50
N PRO A 85 -6.80 12.47 -2.84
CA PRO A 85 -6.76 13.75 -3.52
C PRO A 85 -8.11 14.47 -3.38
N CYS A 86 -8.08 15.75 -3.02
CA CYS A 86 -9.28 16.57 -3.00
C CYS A 86 -9.77 16.81 -4.44
N SER A 87 -11.05 16.55 -4.71
CA SER A 87 -11.66 16.84 -6.02
C SER A 87 -11.75 18.35 -6.30
N ARG A 88 -11.81 19.16 -5.24
CA ARG A 88 -11.82 20.63 -5.29
C ARG A 88 -10.89 21.17 -4.21
N ILE A 89 -10.18 22.25 -4.55
CA ILE A 89 -9.22 22.92 -3.66
C ILE A 89 -9.94 23.88 -2.70
N SER A 90 -11.12 24.34 -3.08
CA SER A 90 -12.00 25.17 -2.25
C SER A 90 -13.45 24.80 -2.48
N LEU A 91 -14.25 24.95 -1.42
CA LEU A 91 -15.71 24.82 -1.43
C LEU A 91 -16.30 26.18 -1.07
N SER A 92 -17.41 26.55 -1.71
CA SER A 92 -18.13 27.75 -1.30
C SER A 92 -18.77 27.52 0.06
N TYR A 93 -18.80 28.54 0.92
CA TYR A 93 -19.37 28.42 2.27
C TYR A 93 -20.81 27.90 2.25
N GLY A 94 -21.60 28.34 1.27
CA GLY A 94 -22.98 27.90 1.07
C GLY A 94 -23.15 26.45 0.58
N GLU A 95 -22.08 25.77 0.16
CA GLU A 95 -22.15 24.36 -0.26
C GLU A 95 -22.10 23.40 0.94
N PHE A 96 -21.40 23.75 2.02
CA PHE A 96 -21.23 22.87 3.18
C PHE A 96 -21.96 23.34 4.44
N ILE A 97 -22.26 24.64 4.55
CA ILE A 97 -23.00 25.22 5.67
C ILE A 97 -24.16 26.06 5.14
N SER A 98 -25.36 25.79 5.68
CA SER A 98 -26.54 26.64 5.48
C SER A 98 -26.89 27.33 6.79
N ILE A 99 -26.50 28.61 6.93
CA ILE A 99 -26.88 29.44 8.08
C ILE A 99 -28.08 30.28 7.69
N GLN A 100 -29.23 30.01 8.28
CA GLN A 100 -30.38 30.91 8.25
C GLN A 100 -30.32 31.80 9.49
N THR A 101 -29.68 32.96 9.38
CA THR A 101 -29.62 33.92 10.48
C THR A 101 -31.02 34.50 10.73
N ARG A 102 -31.47 34.46 11.99
CA ARG A 102 -32.67 35.14 12.43
C ARG A 102 -32.29 36.14 13.50
N PHE A 103 -32.52 37.42 13.24
CA PHE A 103 -32.36 38.44 14.25
C PHE A 103 -33.53 38.38 15.22
N HIS A 104 -33.22 38.16 16.49
CA HIS A 104 -34.18 38.27 17.57
C HIS A 104 -33.99 39.64 18.25
N GLN A 105 -35.05 40.18 18.87
CA GLN A 105 -34.91 41.40 19.66
C GLN A 105 -34.00 41.13 20.87
N ILE A 106 -33.35 42.18 21.41
CA ILE A 106 -32.52 42.05 22.62
C ILE A 106 -33.37 41.46 23.76
N CYS A 107 -34.63 41.85 23.85
CA CYS A 107 -35.60 41.39 24.85
C CYS A 107 -35.96 39.90 24.76
N SER A 108 -35.62 39.23 23.67
CA SER A 108 -35.77 37.79 23.50
C SER A 108 -34.42 37.06 23.47
N SER A 109 -33.33 37.76 23.81
CA SER A 109 -31.98 37.18 23.87
C SER A 109 -31.83 36.32 25.12
N ASP A 110 -31.23 35.14 24.96
CA ASP A 110 -30.82 34.33 26.12
C ASP A 110 -29.81 35.07 27.01
N PHE A 111 -29.07 36.05 26.47
CA PHE A 111 -28.09 36.84 27.21
C PHE A 111 -28.70 37.81 28.24
N ILE A 112 -30.01 38.06 28.18
CA ILE A 112 -30.71 38.82 29.22
C ILE A 112 -31.55 37.92 30.13
N SER A 113 -31.50 36.60 29.93
CA SER A 113 -32.25 35.66 30.76
C SER A 113 -31.65 35.57 32.16
N ASP A 114 -32.50 35.40 33.18
CA ASP A 114 -32.06 35.17 34.55
C ASP A 114 -31.12 33.97 34.65
N ARG A 115 -31.33 32.95 33.81
CA ARG A 115 -30.46 31.78 33.72
C ARG A 115 -29.05 32.20 33.34
N TRP A 116 -28.90 32.93 32.25
CA TRP A 116 -27.61 33.38 31.76
C TRP A 116 -26.92 34.31 32.76
N ILE A 117 -27.66 35.29 33.30
CA ILE A 117 -27.16 36.22 34.31
C ILE A 117 -26.68 35.47 35.55
N LYS A 118 -27.40 34.43 36.01
CA LYS A 118 -26.94 33.57 37.12
C LYS A 118 -25.69 32.77 36.75
N THR A 119 -25.62 32.23 35.54
CA THR A 119 -24.44 31.45 35.08
C THR A 119 -23.17 32.30 35.09
N ILE A 120 -23.21 33.53 34.58
CA ILE A 120 -22.03 34.41 34.57
C ILE A 120 -21.66 34.91 35.99
N ASN A 121 -22.66 35.08 36.86
CA ASN A 121 -22.46 35.54 38.25
C ASN A 121 -22.16 34.41 39.25
N PHE A 122 -22.27 33.14 38.86
CA PHE A 122 -22.09 31.98 39.74
C PHE A 122 -20.70 31.89 40.39
N GLY A 123 -19.70 32.60 39.85
CA GLY A 123 -18.31 32.58 40.32
C GLY A 123 -17.80 33.90 40.91
N LEU A 124 -18.65 34.82 41.37
CA LEU A 124 -18.19 36.10 41.94
C LEU A 124 -17.33 35.95 43.22
N ASN A 125 -17.27 34.76 43.83
CA ASN A 125 -16.38 34.42 44.94
C ASN A 125 -15.26 33.43 44.57
N THR A 126 -15.07 33.10 43.29
CA THR A 126 -13.99 32.21 42.84
C THR A 126 -12.80 33.01 42.34
N THR A 127 -11.63 32.78 42.91
CA THR A 127 -10.37 33.42 42.52
C THR A 127 -9.72 32.81 41.26
N TYR A 128 -10.32 31.76 40.69
CA TYR A 128 -9.79 31.04 39.55
C TYR A 128 -10.92 30.63 38.60
N PHE A 129 -10.80 31.02 37.33
CA PHE A 129 -11.69 30.56 36.24
C PHE A 129 -10.91 29.58 35.36
N SER A 130 -11.61 28.55 34.88
CA SER A 130 -11.04 27.64 33.88
C SER A 130 -10.69 28.40 32.60
N ALA A 131 -9.67 27.95 31.87
CA ALA A 131 -9.36 28.48 30.55
C ALA A 131 -10.54 28.29 29.56
N TYR A 132 -11.38 27.27 29.78
CA TYR A 132 -12.59 27.04 28.97
C TYR A 132 -13.84 27.74 29.52
N ASP A 133 -13.71 28.54 30.58
CA ASP A 133 -14.82 29.32 31.10
C ASP A 133 -15.16 30.43 30.10
N PHE A 134 -16.45 30.57 29.78
CA PHE A 134 -16.93 31.60 28.87
C PHE A 134 -16.53 33.02 29.30
N ARG A 135 -16.34 33.27 30.60
CA ARG A 135 -15.90 34.58 31.11
C ARG A 135 -14.45 34.90 30.80
N THR A 136 -13.64 33.89 30.48
CA THR A 136 -12.24 34.01 30.08
C THR A 136 -12.11 34.26 28.58
N GLU A 137 -12.84 33.48 27.76
CA GLU A 137 -12.70 33.47 26.29
C GLU A 137 -13.76 34.30 25.57
N GLY A 138 -14.88 34.60 26.23
CA GLY A 138 -16.06 35.19 25.59
C GLY A 138 -15.76 36.53 24.92
N SER A 139 -14.99 37.41 25.53
CA SER A 139 -14.68 38.72 24.94
C SER A 139 -13.94 38.62 23.60
N ALA A 140 -13.12 37.58 23.38
CA ALA A 140 -12.43 37.36 22.11
C ALA A 140 -13.37 36.82 21.02
N ILE A 141 -14.48 36.18 21.40
CA ILE A 141 -15.47 35.61 20.48
C ILE A 141 -16.48 36.67 19.99
N PHE A 142 -16.69 37.74 20.76
CA PHE A 142 -17.66 38.82 20.43
C PHE A 142 -17.03 40.16 19.99
N GLN A 143 -15.71 40.21 19.76
CA GLN A 143 -15.05 41.35 19.09
C GLN A 143 -15.06 41.18 17.58
#